data_AF-A0A660VZI4-F1
#
_entry.id   AF-A0A660VZI4-F1
#
_cell.length_a   1.000
_cell.length_b   1.000
_cell.length_c   1.000
_cell.angle_alpha   90.00
_cell.angle_beta   90.00
_cell.angle_gamma   90.00
#
_symmetry.space_group_name_H-M   'P 1'
#
loop_
_entity.id
_entity.type
_entity.pdbx_description
1 polymer ?
#
loop_
_entity_poly.entity_id
_entity_poly.type
_entity_poly.pdbx_seq_one_letter_code
_entity_poly.pdbx_strand_id
1 'polypeptide(L)'
;MVGLIEDNTDYKRIIFSGHAIRQMFNRGLKKDDVLTVIRQGEVIIDYSDDKPYPSCLILGFVRNIPIHIVFAVDKQQQTGIVITAYIPDTKIWADDFKTRRSRK
;
A
#
# COMPACT_ATOMS: atom_id res chain seq x y z
N MET A 1 -19.81 -7.62 18.29
CA MET A 1 -19.78 -8.28 16.97
C MET A 1 -18.84 -7.46 16.09
N VAL A 2 -17.55 -7.74 16.20
CA VAL A 2 -16.48 -7.01 15.50
C VAL A 2 -16.26 -7.80 14.21
N GLY A 3 -16.48 -7.15 13.06
CA GLY A 3 -16.35 -7.80 11.76
C GLY A 3 -14.94 -8.35 11.59
N LEU A 4 -14.85 -9.67 11.48
CA LEU A 4 -13.65 -10.40 11.10
C LEU A 4 -13.22 -9.93 9.71
N ILE A 5 -12.04 -9.33 9.58
CA ILE A 5 -11.34 -9.29 8.30
C ILE A 5 -10.71 -10.67 8.13
N GLU A 6 -11.54 -11.66 7.84
CA GLU A 6 -11.08 -12.88 7.16
C GLU A 6 -11.14 -12.60 5.66
N ASP A 7 -10.07 -12.04 5.11
CA ASP A 7 -9.80 -12.23 3.69
C ASP A 7 -8.28 -12.24 3.48
N ASN A 8 -7.73 -13.45 3.65
CA ASN A 8 -6.41 -13.84 3.20
C ASN A 8 -6.36 -13.52 1.69
N THR A 9 -5.77 -12.39 1.34
CA THR A 9 -6.20 -11.65 0.16
C THR A 9 -5.60 -12.25 -1.13
N ASP A 10 -6.28 -13.27 -1.62
CA ASP A 10 -5.98 -14.01 -2.84
C ASP A 10 -6.61 -13.27 -4.04
N TYR A 11 -6.09 -12.07 -4.32
CA TYR A 11 -6.49 -11.33 -5.53
C TYR A 11 -6.14 -12.17 -6.77
N LYS A 12 -7.12 -12.43 -7.64
CA LYS A 12 -6.90 -13.13 -8.92
C LYS A 12 -5.81 -12.46 -9.76
N ARG A 13 -5.68 -11.14 -9.60
CA ARG A 13 -4.75 -10.30 -10.33
C ARG A 13 -4.31 -9.14 -9.44
N ILE A 14 -3.02 -8.83 -9.52
CA ILE A 14 -2.48 -7.55 -9.05
C ILE A 14 -1.93 -6.80 -10.24
N ILE A 15 -2.45 -5.60 -10.48
CA ILE A 15 -1.96 -4.66 -11.50
C ILE A 15 -1.20 -3.51 -10.85
N PHE A 16 -0.27 -2.95 -11.61
CA PHE A 16 0.53 -1.80 -11.22
C PHE A 16 0.18 -0.65 -12.14
N SER A 17 -0.19 0.48 -11.56
CA SER A 17 -0.42 1.70 -12.34
C SER A 17 0.89 2.15 -13.00
N GLY A 18 0.80 2.94 -14.09
CA GLY A 18 2.00 3.55 -14.68
C GLY A 18 2.76 4.44 -13.70
N HIS A 19 2.04 5.11 -12.78
CA HIS A 19 2.65 5.88 -11.70
C HIS A 19 3.44 4.98 -10.74
N ALA A 20 2.87 3.84 -10.32
CA ALA A 20 3.55 2.89 -9.44
C ALA A 20 4.83 2.36 -10.07
N ILE A 21 4.78 1.92 -11.33
CA ILE A 21 5.96 1.43 -12.06
C ILE A 21 7.07 2.47 -12.09
N ARG A 22 6.74 3.73 -12.40
CA ARG A 22 7.71 4.84 -12.39
C ARG A 22 8.32 5.05 -11.00
N GLN A 23 7.51 5.05 -9.95
CA GLN A 23 7.97 5.28 -8.58
C GLN A 23 8.85 4.15 -8.05
N MET A 24 8.51 2.91 -8.41
CA MET A 24 9.29 1.73 -8.08
C MET A 24 10.65 1.77 -8.75
N PHE A 25 10.69 2.02 -10.06
CA PHE A 25 11.92 2.13 -10.83
C PHE A 25 12.86 3.20 -10.25
N ASN A 26 12.33 4.40 -9.99
CA ASN A 26 13.12 5.52 -9.45
C ASN A 26 13.69 5.26 -8.03
N ARG A 27 13.17 4.28 -7.30
CA ARG A 27 13.57 3.97 -5.91
C ARG A 27 14.19 2.58 -5.76
N GLY A 28 14.39 1.85 -6.85
CA GLY A 28 14.89 0.48 -6.81
C GLY A 28 13.96 -0.50 -6.08
N LEU A 29 12.66 -0.22 -5.99
CA LEU A 29 11.69 -1.14 -5.36
C LEU A 29 11.38 -2.28 -6.32
N LYS A 30 11.61 -3.52 -5.87
CA LYS A 30 11.30 -4.70 -6.68
C LYS A 30 9.82 -5.05 -6.56
N LYS A 31 9.27 -5.69 -7.59
CA LYS A 31 7.91 -6.22 -7.58
C LYS A 31 7.66 -7.12 -6.36
N ASP A 32 8.59 -8.00 -6.03
CA ASP A 32 8.46 -8.92 -4.91
C ASP A 32 8.43 -8.19 -3.55
N ASP A 33 9.19 -7.09 -3.41
CA ASP A 33 9.14 -6.27 -2.20
C ASP A 33 7.73 -5.68 -2.01
N VAL A 34 7.13 -5.17 -3.09
CA VAL A 34 5.76 -4.62 -3.07
C VAL A 34 4.72 -5.70 -2.75
N LEU A 35 4.84 -6.89 -3.37
CA LEU A 35 3.93 -8.01 -3.12
C LEU A 35 4.04 -8.54 -1.68
N THR A 36 5.25 -8.59 -1.11
CA THR A 36 5.44 -8.95 0.30
C THR A 36 4.70 -7.99 1.22
N VAL A 37 4.83 -6.68 0.98
CA VAL A 37 4.14 -5.66 1.80
C VAL A 37 2.62 -5.74 1.66
N ILE A 38 2.09 -6.02 0.46
CA ILE A 38 0.63 -6.22 0.28
C ILE A 38 0.13 -7.40 1.12
N ARG A 39 0.90 -8.48 1.21
CA ARG A 39 0.50 -9.70 1.93
C ARG A 39 0.67 -9.63 3.44
N GLN A 40 1.69 -8.91 3.92
CA GLN A 40 2.15 -8.98 5.31
C GLN A 40 2.14 -7.61 6.01
N GLY A 41 1.89 -6.54 5.27
CA GLY A 41 1.89 -5.18 5.80
C GLY A 41 0.64 -4.85 6.60
N GLU A 42 0.72 -3.74 7.29
CA GLU A 42 -0.34 -3.17 8.11
C GLU A 42 -1.06 -2.07 7.33
N VAL A 43 -2.39 -2.12 7.30
CA VAL A 43 -3.20 -1.00 6.82
C VAL A 43 -3.15 0.11 7.86
N ILE A 44 -2.58 1.26 7.50
CA ILE A 44 -2.36 2.39 8.41
C ILE A 44 -3.30 3.57 8.11
N ILE A 45 -3.86 3.65 6.90
CA ILE A 45 -4.92 4.61 6.56
C ILE A 45 -5.93 3.93 5.65
N ASP A 46 -7.21 4.10 5.95
CA ASP A 46 -8.33 3.64 5.14
C ASP A 46 -8.87 4.80 4.27
N TYR A 47 -9.02 4.54 2.97
CA TYR A 47 -9.63 5.43 1.99
C TYR A 47 -10.82 4.72 1.31
N SER A 48 -11.70 4.14 2.12
CA SER A 48 -12.89 3.42 1.65
C SER A 48 -13.83 4.24 0.76
N ASP A 49 -13.77 5.57 0.85
CA ASP A 49 -14.59 6.49 0.04
C ASP A 49 -13.96 6.85 -1.33
N ASP A 50 -12.72 6.43 -1.59
CA ASP A 50 -12.04 6.72 -2.85
C ASP A 50 -12.81 6.20 -4.07
N LYS A 51 -12.66 6.91 -5.19
CA LYS A 51 -13.22 6.56 -6.49
C LYS A 51 -12.10 6.40 -7.52
N PRO A 52 -12.24 5.46 -8.48
CA PRO A 52 -13.40 4.60 -8.73
C PRO A 52 -13.52 3.40 -7.77
N TYR A 53 -12.46 3.07 -7.03
CA TYR A 53 -12.42 1.93 -6.12
C TYR A 53 -11.94 2.35 -4.73
N PRO A 54 -12.45 1.73 -3.65
CA PRO A 54 -11.93 1.95 -2.32
C PRO A 54 -10.45 1.59 -2.27
N SER A 55 -9.68 2.35 -1.50
CA SER A 55 -8.24 2.16 -1.37
C SER A 55 -7.77 2.22 0.09
N CYS A 56 -6.53 1.81 0.34
CA CYS A 56 -5.89 1.95 1.63
C CYS A 56 -4.38 2.24 1.49
N LEU A 57 -3.79 2.80 2.53
CA LEU A 57 -2.35 2.91 2.68
C LEU A 57 -1.84 1.75 3.54
N ILE A 58 -0.98 0.93 2.96
CA ILE A 58 -0.32 -0.19 3.63
C ILE A 58 1.12 0.20 3.93
N LEU A 59 1.58 -0.02 5.15
CA LEU A 59 2.98 0.02 5.57
C LEU A 59 3.50 -1.39 5.77
N GLY A 60 4.66 -1.69 5.21
CA GLY A 60 5.41 -2.89 5.57
C GLY A 60 6.91 -2.66 5.48
N PHE A 61 7.66 -3.65 5.92
CA PHE A 61 9.12 -3.59 5.96
C PHE A 61 9.71 -4.75 5.18
N VAL A 62 10.61 -4.44 4.24
CA VAL A 62 11.36 -5.45 3.50
C VAL A 62 12.83 -5.18 3.69
N ARG A 63 13.57 -6.16 4.26
CA ARG A 63 14.99 -6.00 4.60
C ARG A 63 15.23 -4.73 5.45
N ASN A 64 14.36 -4.50 6.44
CA ASN A 64 14.38 -3.32 7.32
C ASN A 64 14.13 -1.96 6.62
N ILE A 65 13.68 -1.96 5.36
CA ILE A 65 13.32 -0.75 4.62
C ILE A 65 11.79 -0.56 4.70
N PRO A 66 11.28 0.58 5.20
CA PRO A 66 9.86 0.87 5.21
C PRO A 66 9.35 1.15 3.79
N ILE A 67 8.18 0.60 3.46
CA ILE A 67 7.54 0.78 2.17
C ILE A 67 6.07 1.12 2.41
N HIS A 68 5.64 2.22 1.82
CA HIS A 68 4.26 2.63 1.70
C HIS A 68 3.69 2.22 0.35
N ILE A 69 2.51 1.61 0.37
CA ILE A 69 1.76 1.23 -0.82
C ILE A 69 0.36 1.80 -0.70
N VAL A 70 -0.06 2.58 -1.70
CA VAL A 70 -1.49 2.87 -1.86
C VAL A 70 -2.07 1.78 -2.75
N PHE A 71 -3.02 1.03 -2.19
CA PHE A 71 -3.56 -0.17 -2.78
C PHE A 71 -5.08 -0.07 -2.87
N ALA A 72 -5.62 -0.17 -4.07
CA ALA A 72 -7.07 -0.16 -4.32
C ALA A 72 -7.57 -1.56 -4.71
N VAL A 73 -8.85 -1.81 -4.43
CA VAL A 73 -9.46 -3.12 -4.66
C VAL A 73 -10.73 -2.97 -5.50
N ASP A 74 -10.68 -3.53 -6.71
CA ASP A 74 -11.90 -3.85 -7.46
C ASP A 74 -12.42 -5.21 -6.96
N LYS A 75 -13.39 -5.17 -6.05
CA LYS A 75 -14.00 -6.36 -5.46
C LYS A 75 -14.77 -7.19 -6.50
N GLN A 76 -15.37 -6.55 -7.51
CA GLN A 76 -16.15 -7.27 -8.53
C GLN A 76 -15.24 -8.15 -9.39
N GLN A 77 -14.07 -7.63 -9.77
CA GLN A 77 -13.09 -8.36 -10.58
C GLN A 77 -12.03 -9.09 -9.76
N GLN A 78 -12.09 -9.03 -8.42
CA GLN A 78 -11.06 -9.54 -7.50
C GLN A 78 -9.65 -9.06 -7.91
N THR A 79 -9.55 -7.79 -8.30
CA THR A 79 -8.30 -7.19 -8.80
C THR A 79 -7.76 -6.19 -7.81
N GLY A 80 -6.53 -6.42 -7.38
CA GLY A 80 -5.73 -5.48 -6.61
C GLY A 80 -5.00 -4.51 -7.52
N ILE A 81 -4.96 -3.23 -7.15
CA ILE A 81 -4.38 -2.16 -7.94
C ILE A 81 -3.35 -1.42 -7.09
N VAL A 82 -2.08 -1.59 -7.43
CA VAL A 82 -1.00 -0.78 -6.85
C VAL A 82 -1.03 0.59 -7.51
N ILE A 83 -1.57 1.58 -6.80
CA ILE A 83 -1.67 2.97 -7.28
C ILE A 83 -0.29 3.62 -7.20
N THR A 84 0.42 3.46 -6.06
CA THR A 84 1.79 3.92 -5.88
C THR A 84 2.53 3.07 -4.86
N ALA A 85 3.86 3.05 -4.93
CA ALA A 85 4.74 2.44 -3.94
C ALA A 85 5.97 3.34 -3.70
N TYR A 86 6.30 3.63 -2.45
CA TYR A 86 7.39 4.54 -2.10
C TYR A 86 7.97 4.26 -0.70
N ILE A 87 9.20 4.74 -0.46
CA ILE A 87 9.80 4.76 0.87
C ILE A 87 9.30 6.05 1.57
N PRO A 88 8.64 5.97 2.74
CA PRO A 88 8.13 7.15 3.43
C PRO A 88 9.26 8.10 3.86
N ASP A 89 9.07 9.39 3.56
CA ASP A 89 10.00 10.45 3.97
C ASP A 89 9.73 10.83 5.44
N THR A 90 10.76 10.82 6.28
CA THR A 90 10.69 11.18 7.71
C THR A 90 10.40 12.68 7.93
N LYS A 91 10.45 13.51 6.89
CA LYS A 91 9.93 14.89 6.93
C LYS A 91 8.40 14.93 6.97
N ILE A 92 7.75 13.91 6.40
CA ILE A 92 6.29 13.80 6.26
C ILE A 92 5.72 12.84 7.31
N TRP A 93 6.45 11.77 7.62
CA TRP A 93 6.05 10.72 8.55
C TRP A 93 6.92 10.74 9.80
N ALA A 94 6.34 10.41 10.96
CA ALA A 94 7.09 10.19 12.18
C ALA A 94 8.00 8.96 12.03
N ASP A 95 8.86 8.73 13.01
CA ASP A 95 9.87 7.68 12.94
C ASP A 95 9.25 6.26 13.02
N ASP A 96 7.96 6.17 13.37
CA ASP A 96 7.14 4.95 13.23
C ASP A 96 6.74 4.65 11.78
N PHE A 97 6.96 5.60 10.86
CA PHE A 97 6.50 5.61 9.46
C PHE A 97 4.98 5.55 9.27
N LYS A 98 4.19 5.62 10.34
CA LYS A 98 2.72 5.50 10.34
C LYS A 98 2.02 6.83 10.58
N THR A 99 2.61 7.66 11.42
CA THR A 99 1.97 8.90 11.88
C THR A 99 2.40 10.05 11.00
N ARG A 100 1.47 10.78 10.38
CA ARG A 100 1.80 11.99 9.62
C ARG A 100 2.28 13.10 10.56
N ARG A 101 3.41 13.72 10.25
CA ARG A 101 3.85 14.95 10.93
C ARG A 101 2.91 16.08 10.53
N SER A 102 2.39 16.81 11.50
CA SER A 102 1.62 18.03 11.26
C SER A 102 2.51 19.03 10.53
N ARG A 103 1.95 19.66 9.48
CA ARG A 103 2.59 20.85 8.90
C ARG A 103 2.60 21.92 9.99
N LYS A 104 3.78 22.29 10.47
CA LYS A 104 3.96 23.53 11.21
C LYS A 104 3.88 24.72 10.26
#